data_AF-A0A1G1W4T7-F1
#
_entry.id   AF-A0A1G1W4T7-F1
#
_cell.length_a   1.000
_cell.length_b   1.000
_cell.length_c   1.000
_cell.angle_alpha   90.00
_cell.angle_beta   90.00
_cell.angle_gamma   90.00
#
_symmetry.space_group_name_H-M   'P 1'
#
loop_
_entity.id
_entity.type
_entity.pdbx_description
1 polymer ?
#
loop_
_entity_poly.entity_id
_entity_poly.type
_entity_poly.pdbx_seq_one_letter_code
_entity_poly.pdbx_strand_id
1 'polypeptide(L)'
;MLDDLQEAVNCLASGHTWYKVEFAEEICKAFGLELPKRLIETYHSQHEANPTNHYKGLFLNPDVKFPVSGVSSEHLSDYIAYELLGYTPSSGFLGRGFGAQANAREVQKVLGL
;
A
#
# COMPACT_ATOMS: atom_id res chain seq x y z
N MET A 1 -3.52 -7.15 19.24
CA MET A 1 -4.15 -6.17 18.32
C MET A 1 -3.31 -4.91 18.12
N LEU A 2 -2.04 -4.88 18.55
CA LEU A 2 -1.07 -3.85 18.13
C LEU A 2 -0.22 -4.33 16.93
N ASP A 3 -0.14 -5.64 16.73
CA ASP A 3 0.73 -6.26 15.72
C ASP A 3 0.25 -6.00 14.27
N ASP A 4 -1.07 -6.09 14.03
CA ASP A 4 -1.65 -5.93 12.69
C ASP A 4 -1.51 -4.49 12.14
N LEU A 5 -1.63 -3.48 13.01
CA LEU A 5 -1.61 -2.07 12.62
C LEU A 5 -0.19 -1.56 12.33
N GLN A 6 0.79 -1.99 13.14
CA GLN A 6 2.20 -1.67 12.90
C GLN A 6 2.71 -2.36 11.63
N GLU A 7 2.35 -3.62 11.40
CA GLU A 7 2.69 -4.33 10.16
C GLU A 7 2.06 -3.64 8.94
N ALA A 8 0.79 -3.24 9.03
CA ALA A 8 0.10 -2.52 7.96
C ALA A 8 0.82 -1.22 7.59
N VAL A 9 1.19 -0.41 8.58
CA VAL A 9 1.97 0.81 8.38
C VAL A 9 3.34 0.53 7.76
N ASN A 10 4.07 -0.49 8.23
CA ASN A 10 5.36 -0.87 7.68
C ASN A 10 5.24 -1.29 6.21
N CYS A 11 4.14 -1.94 5.83
CA CYS A 11 3.84 -2.25 4.43
C CYS A 11 3.69 -0.96 3.62
N LEU A 12 2.87 0.01 4.08
CA LEU A 12 2.69 1.29 3.40
C LEU A 12 4.03 2.00 3.15
N ALA A 13 4.93 2.00 4.14
CA ALA A 13 6.24 2.65 4.05
C ALA A 13 7.19 2.04 2.99
N SER A 14 6.86 0.87 2.41
CA SER A 14 7.65 0.29 1.31
C SER A 14 7.56 1.14 0.04
N GLY A 15 6.38 1.68 -0.28
CA GLY A 15 6.14 2.68 -1.32
C GLY A 15 6.45 2.32 -2.77
N HIS A 16 6.98 1.13 -3.01
CA HIS A 16 7.29 0.63 -4.35
C HIS A 16 6.80 -0.81 -4.59
N THR A 17 5.90 -1.30 -3.75
CA THR A 17 5.38 -2.66 -3.86
C THR A 17 3.94 -2.66 -4.33
N TRP A 18 3.59 -3.67 -5.12
CA TRP A 18 2.22 -3.96 -5.49
C TRP A 18 1.72 -5.15 -4.67
N TYR A 19 0.52 -5.01 -4.10
CA TYR A 19 -0.09 -6.02 -3.24
C TYR A 19 -1.22 -6.76 -3.95
N LYS A 20 -1.42 -8.02 -3.55
CA LYS A 20 -2.66 -8.75 -3.86
C LYS A 20 -3.84 -7.98 -3.28
N VAL A 21 -5.00 -8.06 -3.95
CA VAL A 21 -6.21 -7.36 -3.53
C VAL A 21 -6.60 -7.76 -2.10
N GLU A 22 -6.53 -9.06 -1.78
CA GLU A 22 -6.89 -9.59 -0.46
C GLU A 22 -5.97 -9.04 0.64
N PHE A 23 -4.67 -8.86 0.34
CA PHE A 23 -3.74 -8.28 1.29
C PHE A 23 -3.95 -6.77 1.47
N ALA A 24 -4.29 -6.05 0.40
CA ALA A 24 -4.68 -4.64 0.51
C ALA A 24 -5.97 -4.45 1.32
N GLU A 25 -6.92 -5.39 1.21
CA GLU A 25 -8.13 -5.42 2.05
C GLU A 25 -7.79 -5.63 3.54
N GLU A 26 -6.87 -6.55 3.85
CA GLU A 26 -6.36 -6.76 5.22
C GLU A 26 -5.72 -5.48 5.79
N ILE A 27 -4.90 -4.79 4.99
CA ILE A 27 -4.31 -3.51 5.37
C ILE A 27 -5.40 -2.47 5.66
N CYS A 28 -6.36 -2.26 4.76
CA CYS A 28 -7.46 -1.31 4.98
C CYS A 28 -8.25 -1.64 6.24
N LYS A 29 -8.55 -2.93 6.47
CA LYS A 29 -9.27 -3.40 7.66
C LYS A 29 -8.53 -3.12 8.95
N ALA A 30 -7.19 -3.19 8.96
CA ALA A 30 -6.39 -2.81 10.12
C ALA A 30 -6.65 -1.34 10.54
N PHE A 31 -6.88 -0.45 9.57
CA PHE A 31 -7.25 0.95 9.81
C PHE A 31 -8.76 1.20 9.97
N GLY A 32 -9.58 0.15 9.95
CA GLY A 32 -11.05 0.28 10.00
C GLY A 32 -11.66 0.85 8.72
N LEU A 33 -10.98 0.70 7.58
CA LEU A 33 -11.40 1.19 6.26
C LEU A 33 -11.79 0.03 5.32
N GLU A 34 -12.57 0.35 4.30
CA GLU A 34 -12.84 -0.56 3.17
C GLU A 34 -11.93 -0.22 1.99
N LEU A 35 -11.51 -1.22 1.21
CA LEU A 35 -10.72 -0.99 -0.01
C LEU A 35 -11.62 -0.51 -1.16
N PRO A 36 -11.42 0.71 -1.69
CA PRO A 36 -12.24 1.20 -2.79
C PRO A 36 -11.81 0.56 -4.12
N LYS A 37 -12.79 0.10 -4.91
CA LYS A 37 -12.58 -0.59 -6.19
C LYS A 37 -11.72 0.20 -7.19
N ARG A 38 -11.72 1.54 -7.12
CA ARG A 38 -10.92 2.41 -7.99
C ARG A 38 -9.41 2.27 -7.82
N LEU A 39 -8.95 1.69 -6.71
CA LEU A 39 -7.53 1.44 -6.43
C LEU A 39 -7.05 0.08 -6.95
N ILE A 40 -7.97 -0.76 -7.43
CA ILE A 40 -7.63 -2.08 -7.98
C ILE A 40 -7.28 -1.91 -9.45
N GLU A 41 -6.04 -2.22 -9.79
CA GLU A 41 -5.51 -2.15 -11.14
C GLU A 41 -5.22 -3.57 -11.66
N THR A 42 -5.20 -3.74 -12.98
CA THR A 42 -4.83 -5.01 -13.63
C THR A 42 -3.41 -4.89 -14.18
N TYR A 43 -2.56 -5.87 -13.83
CA TYR A 43 -1.19 -5.98 -14.34
C TYR A 43 -1.13 -7.15 -15.30
N HIS A 44 -0.45 -6.95 -16.42
CA HIS A 44 -0.32 -7.94 -17.48
C HIS A 44 1.04 -8.63 -17.49
N SER A 45 2.00 -8.14 -16.71
CA SER A 45 3.33 -8.73 -16.62
C SER A 45 4.00 -8.45 -15.28
N GLN A 46 5.01 -9.26 -14.96
CA GLN A 46 5.87 -9.03 -13.80
C GLN A 46 6.65 -7.71 -13.89
N HIS A 47 6.92 -7.22 -15.11
CA HIS A 47 7.61 -5.95 -15.32
C HIS A 47 6.72 -4.75 -14.96
N GLU A 48 5.41 -4.82 -15.26
CA GLU A 48 4.45 -3.78 -14.89
C GLU A 48 4.27 -3.69 -13.37
N ALA A 49 4.29 -4.81 -12.68
CA ALA A 49 4.15 -4.90 -11.22
C ALA A 49 5.45 -4.58 -10.44
N ASN A 50 6.32 -3.67 -10.95
CA ASN A 50 7.59 -3.14 -10.40
C ASN A 50 8.31 -3.99 -9.31
N PRO A 51 9.54 -4.51 -9.56
CA PRO A 51 10.17 -5.58 -8.76
C PRO A 51 10.72 -5.24 -7.35
N THR A 52 10.23 -4.20 -6.67
CA THR A 52 10.82 -3.74 -5.40
C THR A 52 10.22 -4.38 -4.13
N ASN A 53 11.16 -4.81 -3.27
CA ASN A 53 11.11 -5.85 -2.23
C ASN A 53 10.35 -5.55 -0.93
N HIS A 54 9.02 -5.65 -0.94
CA HIS A 54 8.32 -6.10 0.27
C HIS A 54 8.00 -7.59 0.16
N TYR A 55 8.30 -8.37 1.20
CA TYR A 55 8.14 -9.83 1.21
C TYR A 55 6.68 -10.31 0.99
N LYS A 56 5.71 -9.40 1.12
CA LYS A 56 4.28 -9.61 0.82
C LYS A 56 3.85 -9.12 -0.58
N GLY A 57 4.79 -8.70 -1.42
CA GLY A 57 4.52 -8.19 -2.76
C GLY A 57 4.08 -9.26 -3.76
N LEU A 58 3.26 -8.86 -4.73
CA LEU A 58 2.74 -9.71 -5.82
C LEU A 58 3.84 -10.46 -6.58
N PHE A 59 4.99 -9.81 -6.80
CA PHE A 59 6.06 -10.32 -7.65
C PHE A 59 6.91 -11.43 -7.00
N LEU A 60 6.77 -11.67 -5.69
CA LEU A 60 7.53 -12.70 -4.96
C LEU A 60 6.89 -14.09 -5.00
N ASN A 61 5.67 -14.20 -5.56
CA ASN A 61 5.00 -15.48 -5.69
C ASN A 61 5.21 -16.02 -7.13
N PRO A 62 6.05 -17.05 -7.30
CA PRO A 62 6.40 -17.59 -8.63
C PRO A 62 5.20 -18.26 -9.34
N ASP A 63 4.12 -18.54 -8.61
CA ASP A 63 2.90 -19.15 -9.17
C ASP A 63 1.90 -18.10 -9.68
N VAL A 64 2.21 -16.80 -9.58
CA VAL A 64 1.33 -15.74 -10.09
C VAL A 64 1.27 -15.81 -11.62
N LYS A 65 0.07 -16.14 -12.12
CA LYS A 65 -0.25 -16.11 -13.55
C LYS A 65 -0.88 -14.76 -13.88
N PHE A 66 -0.31 -14.08 -14.86
CA PHE A 66 -0.83 -12.83 -15.38
C PHE A 66 -1.92 -13.08 -16.45
N PRO A 67 -2.92 -12.19 -16.62
CA PRO A 67 -3.09 -10.95 -15.87
C PRO A 67 -3.59 -11.17 -14.44
N VAL A 68 -3.19 -10.28 -13.53
CA VAL A 68 -3.57 -10.32 -12.11
C VAL A 68 -4.06 -8.95 -11.65
N SER A 69 -4.99 -8.94 -10.69
CA SER A 69 -5.44 -7.71 -10.04
C SER A 69 -4.60 -7.41 -8.80
N GLY A 70 -4.33 -6.13 -8.55
CA GLY A 70 -3.55 -5.71 -7.39
C GLY A 70 -3.61 -4.21 -7.14
N VAL A 71 -2.97 -3.79 -6.05
CA VAL A 71 -3.03 -2.41 -5.55
C VAL A 71 -1.62 -1.87 -5.33
N SER A 72 -1.38 -0.63 -5.77
CA SER A 72 -0.13 0.09 -5.49
C SER A 72 0.00 0.40 -4.01
N SER A 73 1.17 0.15 -3.41
CA SER A 73 1.47 0.63 -2.06
C SER A 73 1.37 2.15 -1.97
N GLU A 74 1.73 2.87 -3.03
CA GLU A 74 1.62 4.33 -3.10
C GLU A 74 0.16 4.77 -3.03
N HIS A 75 -0.67 4.31 -3.98
CA HIS A 75 -2.10 4.66 -4.01
C HIS A 75 -2.85 4.21 -2.75
N LEU A 76 -2.46 3.06 -2.17
CA LEU A 76 -3.01 2.57 -0.90
C LEU A 76 -2.61 3.50 0.26
N SER A 77 -1.34 3.95 0.30
CA SER A 77 -0.87 4.87 1.33
C SER A 77 -1.52 6.25 1.21
N ASP A 78 -1.74 6.74 -0.01
CA ASP A 78 -2.40 8.03 -0.25
C ASP A 78 -3.86 7.99 0.23
N TYR A 79 -4.55 6.89 -0.07
CA TYR A 79 -5.92 6.66 0.39
C TYR A 79 -6.01 6.62 1.91
N ILE A 80 -5.20 5.79 2.57
CA ILE A 80 -5.23 5.65 4.03
C ILE A 80 -4.86 6.96 4.72
N ALA A 81 -3.84 7.67 4.22
CA ALA A 81 -3.48 8.97 4.76
C ALA A 81 -4.62 9.99 4.58
N TYR A 82 -5.27 10.03 3.42
CA TYR A 82 -6.40 10.92 3.19
C TYR A 82 -7.59 10.63 4.11
N GLU A 83 -7.98 9.37 4.28
CA GLU A 83 -9.11 8.99 5.15
C GLU A 83 -8.83 9.30 6.63
N LEU A 84 -7.59 9.12 7.09
CA LEU A 84 -7.24 9.35 8.50
C LEU A 84 -6.90 10.81 8.82
N LEU A 85 -6.30 11.54 7.88
CA LEU A 85 -5.74 12.88 8.12
C LEU A 85 -6.55 14.00 7.45
N GLY A 86 -7.40 13.68 6.47
CA GLY A 86 -8.10 14.64 5.62
C GLY A 86 -7.21 15.28 4.53
N TYR A 87 -5.96 14.84 4.41
CA TYR A 87 -5.01 15.28 3.38
C TYR A 87 -3.96 14.20 3.12
N THR A 88 -3.21 14.35 2.02
CA THR A 88 -2.14 13.41 1.65
C THR A 88 -0.77 14.08 1.82
N PRO A 89 0.03 13.70 2.83
CA PRO A 89 1.36 14.28 3.08
C PRO A 89 2.33 14.23 1.89
N SER A 90 2.17 13.23 1.01
CA SER A 90 2.98 13.05 -0.20
C SER A 90 2.72 14.09 -1.30
N SER A 91 1.76 15.03 -1.15
CA SER A 91 1.34 15.94 -2.24
C SER A 91 2.50 16.75 -2.82
N GLY A 92 3.03 16.33 -3.98
CA GLY A 92 4.18 16.93 -4.67
C GLY A 92 4.95 15.93 -5.56
N PHE A 93 5.95 16.41 -6.32
CA PHE A 93 6.86 15.52 -7.08
C PHE A 93 7.94 14.94 -6.14
N LEU A 94 7.53 14.01 -5.28
CA LEU A 94 8.42 13.13 -4.53
C LEU A 94 8.40 11.77 -5.23
N GLY A 95 9.53 11.07 -5.33
CA GLY A 95 9.52 9.70 -5.88
C GLY A 95 8.54 8.81 -5.10
N ARG A 96 7.86 7.88 -5.78
CA ARG A 96 6.76 7.04 -5.23
C ARG A 96 7.03 6.45 -3.84
N GLY A 97 8.25 5.97 -3.60
CA GLY A 97 8.70 5.46 -2.30
C GLY A 97 8.72 6.51 -1.19
N PHE A 98 9.24 7.69 -1.48
CA PHE A 98 9.28 8.80 -0.53
C PHE A 98 7.87 9.30 -0.17
N GLY A 99 6.95 9.31 -1.14
CA GLY A 99 5.55 9.65 -0.91
C GLY A 99 4.90 8.70 0.10
N ALA A 100 5.00 7.40 -0.13
CA ALA A 100 4.40 6.42 0.78
C ALA A 100 5.05 6.39 2.17
N GLN A 101 6.37 6.63 2.26
CA GLN A 101 7.06 6.80 3.54
C GLN A 101 6.56 8.02 4.32
N ALA A 102 6.36 9.15 3.62
CA ALA A 102 5.80 10.35 4.24
C ALA A 102 4.38 10.10 4.77
N ASN A 103 3.53 9.45 3.97
CA ASN A 103 2.18 9.06 4.37
C ASN A 103 2.20 8.14 5.61
N ALA A 104 2.98 7.06 5.56
CA ALA A 104 3.09 6.09 6.65
C ALA A 104 3.58 6.76 7.95
N ARG A 105 4.54 7.68 7.86
CA ARG A 105 5.07 8.41 9.02
C ARG A 105 4.01 9.30 9.68
N GLU A 106 3.20 10.01 8.91
CA GLU A 106 2.12 10.84 9.49
C GLU A 106 0.99 9.99 10.06
N VAL A 107 0.66 8.88 9.40
CA VAL A 107 -0.29 7.88 9.92
C VAL A 107 0.17 7.31 11.26
N GLN A 108 1.47 6.95 11.41
CA GLN A 108 2.03 6.50 12.70
C GLN A 108 1.81 7.50 13.82
N LYS A 109 2.11 8.78 13.57
CA LYS A 109 1.97 9.85 14.57
C LYS A 109 0.54 9.97 15.08
N VAL A 110 -0.45 9.90 14.18
CA VAL A 110 -1.86 10.02 14.55
C VAL A 110 -2.34 8.79 15.33
N LEU A 111 -1.82 7.61 15.01
CA LEU A 111 -2.17 6.37 15.69
C LEU A 111 -1.42 6.16 17.01
N GLY A 112 -0.40 6.98 17.31
CA GLY A 112 0.42 6.85 18.52
C GLY A 112 1.34 5.62 18.51
N LEU A 113 1.79 5.22 17.30
CA LEU A 113 2.68 4.08 17.04
C LEU A 113 4.15 4.50 16.99
#